data_AF-W4RKZ5-F1
#
_entry.id   AF-W4RKZ5-F1
#
_cell.length_a   1.000
_cell.length_b   1.000
_cell.length_c   1.000
_cell.angle_alpha   90.00
_cell.angle_beta   90.00
_cell.angle_gamma   90.00
#
_symmetry.space_group_name_H-M   'P 1'
#
loop_
_entity.id
_entity.type
_entity.pdbx_description
1 polymer ?
#
loop_
_entity_poly.entity_id
_entity_poly.type
_entity_poly.pdbx_seq_one_letter_code
_entity_poly.pdbx_strand_id
1 'polypeptide(L)'
;MKKEYQQHDSKEADIVSDIKIEHNRVPKLLVAVFYIVAIWAIGYAIFMPGKLAVEPAAAPQDNKGELIFEGTCLSCHATGAAPDLSGVTDRMTEEDIKNVIKKRP
;
A
#
# COMPACT_ATOMS: atom_id res chain seq x y z
N MET A 1 48.71 -28.61 7.34
CA MET A 1 47.37 -28.96 7.88
C MET A 1 46.32 -28.73 6.80
N LYS A 2 45.92 -29.77 6.07
CA LYS A 2 44.69 -29.76 5.26
C LYS A 2 43.67 -30.58 6.05
N LYS A 3 42.58 -29.96 6.48
CA LYS A 3 41.48 -30.66 7.16
C LYS A 3 40.76 -31.48 6.10
N GLU A 4 40.92 -32.80 6.16
CA GLU A 4 40.07 -33.75 5.45
C GLU A 4 38.63 -33.55 5.94
N TYR A 5 37.76 -33.18 5.01
CA TYR A 5 36.33 -33.13 5.25
C TYR A 5 35.84 -34.57 5.23
N GLN A 6 35.62 -35.11 6.43
CA GLN A 6 35.07 -36.45 6.65
C GLN A 6 33.73 -36.56 5.91
N GLN A 7 33.73 -37.36 4.85
CA GLN A 7 32.54 -37.86 4.19
C GLN A 7 31.90 -38.90 5.11
N HIS A 8 31.08 -38.43 6.06
CA HIS A 8 30.36 -39.31 6.97
C HIS A 8 28.87 -39.32 6.60
N ASP A 9 28.46 -40.48 6.08
CA ASP A 9 27.12 -41.07 6.10
C ASP A 9 25.91 -40.21 5.69
N SER A 10 25.57 -40.29 4.40
CA SER A 10 24.42 -39.62 3.78
C SER A 10 23.14 -40.46 3.75
N LYS A 11 22.99 -41.49 4.59
CA LYS A 11 21.79 -42.36 4.55
C LYS A 11 20.70 -42.04 5.57
N GLU A 12 20.97 -41.23 6.58
CA GLU A 12 20.03 -41.01 7.70
C GLU A 12 19.37 -39.62 7.72
N ALA A 13 19.65 -38.76 6.74
CA ALA A 13 19.31 -37.33 6.80
C ALA A 13 17.98 -36.90 6.13
N ASP A 14 17.13 -37.79 5.61
CA ASP A 14 16.01 -37.37 4.72
C ASP A 14 14.63 -37.94 5.05
N ILE A 15 14.39 -38.28 6.33
CA ILE A 15 13.05 -38.59 6.85
C ILE A 15 12.74 -37.73 8.08
N VAL A 16 12.16 -36.56 7.84
CA VAL A 16 11.53 -35.77 8.90
C VAL A 16 10.02 -35.97 8.75
N SER A 17 9.40 -36.62 9.73
CA SER A 17 7.94 -36.83 9.80
C SER A 17 7.33 -37.59 8.60
N ASP A 18 7.87 -38.77 8.25
CA ASP A 18 7.36 -39.64 7.16
C ASP A 18 7.39 -39.02 5.74
N ILE A 19 7.85 -37.78 5.59
CA ILE A 19 8.00 -37.12 4.31
C ILE A 19 9.43 -37.36 3.84
N LYS A 20 9.56 -38.24 2.85
CA LYS A 20 10.82 -38.43 2.14
C LYS A 20 11.11 -37.18 1.31
N ILE A 21 12.06 -36.38 1.79
CA ILE A 21 12.55 -35.23 1.03
C ILE A 21 13.54 -35.78 0.02
N GLU A 22 13.17 -35.78 -1.25
CA GLU A 22 14.13 -36.06 -2.32
C GLU A 22 14.89 -34.77 -2.59
N HIS A 23 16.21 -34.79 -2.42
CA HIS A 23 17.09 -33.71 -2.85
C HIS A 23 17.14 -33.64 -4.39
N ASN A 24 16.03 -33.23 -5.01
CA ASN A 24 15.91 -33.08 -6.45
C ASN A 24 16.38 -31.70 -6.88
N ARG A 25 17.05 -31.62 -8.03
CA ARG A 25 17.46 -30.34 -8.62
C ARG A 25 16.21 -29.55 -8.96
N VAL A 26 16.17 -28.28 -8.55
CA VAL A 26 15.06 -27.36 -8.87
C VAL A 26 14.78 -27.39 -10.39
N PRO A 27 13.51 -27.53 -10.81
CA PRO A 27 13.17 -27.60 -12.22
C PRO A 27 13.62 -26.33 -12.96
N LYS A 28 14.24 -26.50 -14.13
CA LYS A 28 14.84 -25.41 -14.92
C LYS A 28 13.83 -24.30 -15.27
N LEU A 29 12.55 -24.66 -15.47
CA LEU A 29 11.47 -23.71 -15.73
C LEU A 29 11.28 -22.74 -14.56
N LEU A 30 11.31 -23.25 -13.32
CA LEU A 30 11.07 -22.45 -12.12
C LEU A 30 12.22 -21.48 -11.86
N VAL A 31 13.45 -21.93 -12.14
CA VAL A 31 14.64 -21.08 -12.12
C VAL A 31 14.53 -19.97 -13.17
N ALA A 32 14.10 -20.28 -14.39
CA ALA A 32 13.91 -19.28 -15.45
C ALA A 32 12.85 -18.23 -15.08
N VAL A 33 11.69 -18.68 -14.58
CA VAL A 33 10.60 -17.78 -14.12
C VAL A 33 11.09 -16.90 -12.97
N PHE A 34 11.82 -17.47 -12.00
CA PHE A 34 12.40 -16.70 -10.90
C PHE A 34 13.28 -15.56 -11.40
N TYR A 35 14.18 -15.82 -12.37
CA TYR A 35 15.02 -14.77 -12.93
C TYR A 35 14.22 -13.72 -13.70
N ILE A 36 13.19 -14.11 -14.45
CA ILE A 36 12.32 -13.16 -15.16
C ILE A 36 11.62 -12.22 -14.17
N VAL A 37 11.03 -12.77 -13.11
CA VAL A 37 10.34 -11.99 -12.08
C VAL A 37 11.33 -11.10 -11.31
N ALA A 38 12.53 -11.60 -10.98
CA ALA A 38 13.55 -10.82 -10.30
C ALA A 38 14.01 -9.61 -11.12
N ILE A 39 14.30 -9.82 -12.41
CA ILE A 39 14.67 -8.72 -13.32
C ILE A 39 13.52 -7.72 -13.45
N TRP A 40 12.29 -8.21 -13.59
CA TRP A 40 11.10 -7.36 -13.68
C TRP A 40 10.89 -6.53 -12.41
N ALA A 41 11.05 -7.12 -11.22
CA ALA A 41 10.92 -6.43 -9.94
C ALA A 41 12.01 -5.36 -9.75
N ILE A 42 13.26 -5.64 -10.14
CA ILE A 42 14.35 -4.66 -10.11
C ILE A 42 14.06 -3.50 -11.07
N GLY A 43 13.63 -3.81 -12.29
CA GLY A 43 13.19 -2.80 -13.26
C GLY A 43 12.06 -1.94 -12.68
N TYR A 44 11.02 -2.57 -12.15
CA TYR A 44 9.90 -1.88 -11.52
C TYR A 44 10.37 -0.96 -10.38
N ALA A 45 11.27 -1.42 -9.50
CA ALA A 45 11.78 -0.60 -8.40
C ALA A 45 12.59 0.62 -8.85
N ILE A 46 13.31 0.53 -9.98
CA ILE A 46 14.07 1.66 -10.54
C ILE A 46 13.15 2.65 -11.26
N PHE A 47 12.20 2.15 -12.06
CA PHE A 47 11.33 2.98 -12.90
C PHE A 47 10.12 3.55 -12.17
N MET A 48 9.65 2.88 -11.11
CA MET A 48 8.58 3.36 -10.24
C MET A 48 9.21 3.72 -8.90
N PRO A 49 9.61 4.99 -8.68
CA PRO A 49 10.03 5.42 -7.36
C PRO A 49 8.86 5.19 -6.40
N GLY A 50 8.94 4.11 -5.63
CA GLY A 50 7.95 3.77 -4.63
C GLY A 50 7.73 4.97 -3.71
N LYS A 51 6.49 5.20 -3.31
CA LYS A 51 6.09 6.19 -2.30
C LYS A 51 6.71 5.81 -0.95
N LEU A 52 8.02 5.96 -0.81
CA LEU A 52 8.73 6.02 0.48
C LEU A 52 8.67 7.43 1.07
N ALA A 53 8.02 8.37 0.38
CA ALA A 53 7.57 9.61 0.98
C ALA A 53 6.49 9.25 2.01
N VAL A 54 6.80 9.40 3.29
CA VAL A 54 5.80 9.81 4.29
C VAL A 54 5.01 10.91 3.61
N GLU A 55 3.73 10.65 3.31
CA GLU A 55 2.87 11.62 2.65
C GLU A 55 2.95 12.91 3.46
N PRO A 56 3.62 13.99 2.99
CA PRO A 56 3.45 15.26 3.64
C PRO A 56 1.97 15.55 3.51
N ALA A 57 1.30 15.91 4.62
CA ALA A 57 -0.11 16.29 4.63
C ALA A 57 -0.36 17.11 3.36
N ALA A 58 -1.12 16.51 2.44
CA ALA A 58 -1.18 16.98 1.06
C ALA A 58 -1.48 18.48 1.10
N ALA A 59 -0.60 19.29 0.51
CA ALA A 59 -0.88 20.71 0.32
C ALA A 59 -2.30 20.84 -0.25
N PRO A 60 -3.10 21.82 0.21
CA PRO A 60 -4.47 22.01 -0.25
C PRO A 60 -4.49 21.91 -1.77
N GLN A 61 -5.15 20.87 -2.27
CA GLN A 61 -5.33 20.70 -3.70
C GLN A 61 -6.52 21.59 -4.03
N ASP A 62 -6.30 22.64 -4.82
CA ASP A 62 -7.20 23.78 -5.03
C ASP A 62 -8.63 23.39 -5.48
N ASN A 63 -8.86 22.12 -5.83
CA ASN A 63 -10.10 21.57 -6.35
C ASN A 63 -10.62 20.32 -5.61
N LYS A 64 -9.92 19.79 -4.59
CA LYS A 64 -10.44 18.63 -3.83
C LYS A 64 -11.61 19.00 -2.92
N GLY A 65 -11.63 20.23 -2.39
CA GLY A 65 -12.71 20.71 -1.55
C GLY A 65 -14.05 20.72 -2.29
N GLU A 66 -14.06 21.26 -3.50
CA GLU A 66 -15.23 21.31 -4.41
C GLU A 66 -15.82 19.91 -4.63
N LEU A 67 -14.99 18.94 -5.03
CA LEU A 67 -15.44 17.57 -5.32
C LEU A 67 -16.03 16.87 -4.09
N ILE A 68 -15.46 17.08 -2.91
CA ILE A 68 -15.99 16.54 -1.65
C ILE A 68 -17.33 17.21 -1.31
N PHE A 69 -17.40 18.52 -1.52
CA PHE A 69 -18.60 19.31 -1.27
C PHE A 69 -19.77 18.87 -2.17
N GLU A 70 -19.53 18.76 -3.48
CA GLU A 70 -20.52 18.28 -4.44
C GLU A 70 -20.96 16.83 -4.17
N GLY A 71 -19.99 15.95 -3.88
CA GLY A 71 -20.27 14.51 -3.69
C GLY A 71 -20.91 14.16 -2.36
N THR A 72 -20.70 14.95 -1.30
CA THR A 72 -21.13 14.60 0.07
C THR A 72 -22.04 15.65 0.70
N CYS A 73 -21.64 16.92 0.67
CA CYS A 73 -22.32 17.99 1.39
C CYS A 73 -23.64 18.41 0.71
N LEU A 74 -23.67 18.46 -0.62
CA LEU A 74 -24.87 18.84 -1.36
C LEU A 74 -26.05 17.86 -1.18
N SER A 75 -25.80 16.62 -0.72
CA SER A 75 -26.86 15.65 -0.43
C SER A 75 -27.96 16.21 0.47
N CYS A 76 -27.59 17.04 1.45
CA CYS A 76 -28.53 17.73 2.35
C CYS A 76 -28.69 19.22 1.99
N HIS A 77 -27.62 19.90 1.59
CA HIS A 77 -27.63 21.35 1.40
C HIS A 77 -28.30 21.80 0.08
N ALA A 78 -28.40 20.93 -0.93
CA ALA A 78 -29.11 21.23 -2.18
C ALA A 78 -30.60 20.86 -2.14
N THR A 79 -30.98 19.92 -1.27
CA THR A 79 -32.33 19.35 -1.21
C THR A 79 -33.27 20.11 -0.27
N GLY A 80 -32.76 21.09 0.47
CA GLY A 80 -33.49 21.82 1.50
C GLY A 80 -33.61 21.07 2.83
N ALA A 81 -33.00 19.88 2.93
CA ALA A 81 -32.89 19.14 4.19
C ALA A 81 -31.92 19.83 5.18
N ALA A 82 -30.98 20.61 4.66
CA ALA A 82 -30.12 21.51 5.42
C ALA A 82 -30.13 22.93 4.79
N PRO A 83 -29.78 24.00 5.55
CA PRO A 83 -29.78 25.37 5.05
C PRO A 83 -28.83 25.58 3.88
N ASP A 84 -29.15 26.51 2.99
CA ASP A 84 -28.24 26.89 1.91
C ASP A 84 -26.92 27.48 2.45
N LEU A 85 -25.83 27.17 1.76
CA LEU A 85 -24.47 27.54 2.15
C LEU A 85 -23.91 28.73 1.36
N SER A 86 -24.70 29.33 0.45
CA SER A 86 -24.27 30.52 -0.28
C SER A 86 -23.91 31.68 0.68
N GLY A 87 -22.71 32.24 0.54
CA GLY A 87 -22.22 33.31 1.42
C GLY A 87 -22.02 32.91 2.88
N VAL A 88 -21.79 31.61 3.17
CA VAL A 88 -21.53 31.15 4.55
C VAL A 88 -20.28 31.79 5.15
N THR A 89 -19.28 32.10 4.34
CA THR A 89 -18.04 32.78 4.74
C THR A 89 -18.25 34.22 5.20
N ASP A 90 -19.37 34.85 4.82
CA ASP A 90 -19.71 36.21 5.25
C ASP A 90 -20.44 36.21 6.61
N ARG A 91 -21.01 35.06 6.99
CA ARG A 91 -21.89 34.90 8.16
C ARG A 91 -21.23 34.13 9.30
N MET A 92 -20.19 33.35 9.00
CA MET A 92 -19.45 32.54 9.96
C MET A 92 -17.95 32.72 9.77
N THR A 93 -17.22 32.72 10.89
CA THR A 93 -15.75 32.74 10.86
C THR A 93 -15.21 31.40 10.35
N GLU A 94 -13.97 31.39 9.84
CA GLU A 94 -13.35 30.15 9.36
C GLU A 94 -13.24 29.10 10.47
N GLU A 95 -12.98 29.54 11.70
CA GLU A 95 -12.87 28.71 12.88
C GLU A 95 -14.21 28.03 13.19
N ASP A 96 -15.31 28.76 13.09
CA ASP A 96 -16.65 28.23 13.31
C ASP A 96 -17.02 27.20 12.25
N ILE A 97 -16.69 27.47 10.97
CA ILE A 97 -16.91 26.52 9.87
C ILE A 97 -16.12 25.24 10.11
N LYS A 98 -14.83 25.35 10.49
CA LYS A 98 -13.98 24.20 10.83
C LYS A 98 -14.53 23.42 12.02
N ASN A 99 -15.08 24.11 13.02
CA ASN A 99 -15.66 23.47 14.20
C ASN A 99 -16.92 22.66 13.85
N VAL A 100 -17.79 23.15 12.95
CA VAL A 100 -18.96 22.39 12.47
C VAL A 100 -18.54 21.13 11.72
N ILE A 101 -17.52 21.23 10.86
CA ILE A 101 -17.02 20.08 10.10
C ILE A 101 -16.38 19.03 11.02
N LYS A 102 -15.63 19.49 12.03
CA LYS A 102 -14.86 18.61 12.93
C LYS A 102 -15.74 17.94 13.97
N LYS A 103 -16.76 18.63 14.47
CA LYS A 103 -17.66 18.14 15.52
C LYS A 103 -18.89 17.49 14.88
N ARG A 104 -18.67 16.37 14.18
CA ARG A 104 -19.74 15.51 13.68
C ARG A 104 -20.42 14.84 14.89
N PRO A 105 -21.74 14.98 15.10
CA PRO A 105 -22.47 14.22 16.12
C PRO A 105 -22.42 12.70 15.83
#